data_AF-H0TCN7-F1
#
_entry.id   AF-H0TCN7-F1
#
_cell.length_a   1.000
_cell.length_b   1.000
_cell.length_c   1.000
_cell.angle_alpha   90.00
_cell.angle_beta   90.00
_cell.angle_gamma   90.00
#
_symmetry.space_group_name_H-M   'P 1'
#
loop_
_entity.id
_entity.type
_entity.pdbx_description
1 polymer ?
#
loop_
_entity_poly.entity_id
_entity_poly.type
_entity_poly.pdbx_seq_one_letter_code
_entity_poly.pdbx_strand_id
1 'polypeptide(L)'
;MAQDALNRWWWPVLMMFGPPDSASQHSDASTRWKIKRFSNDELRQKFIDATVPQAQYLGLTIPDPKMKQDEDGHWSHGPIDWNEFKQVLAGNGPCNRDRMAARRKAHADGAWVREAAAAYAQKRNYRATAQAAE
;
A
#
# COMPACT_ATOMS: atom_id res chain seq x y z
N MET A 1 -15.89 -18.19 -0.70
CA MET A 1 -14.49 -17.84 -0.40
C MET A 1 -13.97 -16.71 -1.28
N ALA A 2 -13.89 -16.88 -2.61
CA ALA A 2 -13.38 -15.84 -3.51
C ALA A 2 -14.25 -14.56 -3.52
N GLN A 3 -15.57 -14.69 -3.68
CA GLN A 3 -16.49 -13.55 -3.67
C GLN A 3 -16.45 -12.77 -2.36
N ASP A 4 -16.43 -13.47 -1.22
CA ASP A 4 -16.32 -12.84 0.10
C ASP A 4 -15.01 -12.05 0.25
N ALA A 5 -13.89 -12.59 -0.23
CA ALA A 5 -12.62 -11.88 -0.24
C ALA A 5 -12.69 -10.61 -1.11
N LEU A 6 -13.27 -10.70 -2.31
CA LEU A 6 -13.46 -9.55 -3.18
C LEU A 6 -14.34 -8.47 -2.50
N ASN A 7 -15.44 -8.88 -1.87
CA ASN A 7 -16.34 -7.98 -1.14
C ASN A 7 -15.61 -7.16 -0.08
N ARG A 8 -14.71 -7.80 0.68
CA ARG A 8 -13.95 -7.15 1.75
C ARG A 8 -12.79 -6.29 1.24
N TRP A 9 -12.16 -6.66 0.14
CA TRP A 9 -10.91 -6.04 -0.31
C TRP A 9 -11.07 -5.01 -1.42
N TRP A 10 -12.18 -5.00 -2.16
CA TRP A 10 -12.37 -4.11 -3.30
C TRP A 10 -12.10 -2.63 -2.95
N TRP A 11 -12.84 -2.08 -1.99
CA TRP A 11 -12.72 -0.67 -1.60
C TRP A 11 -11.36 -0.34 -0.96
N PRO A 12 -10.82 -1.14 -0.01
CA PRO A 12 -9.47 -0.93 0.51
C PRO A 12 -8.39 -0.90 -0.58
N VAL A 13 -8.50 -1.74 -1.62
CA VAL A 13 -7.56 -1.74 -2.74
C VAL A 13 -7.68 -0.45 -3.56
N LEU A 14 -8.89 0.04 -3.84
CA LEU A 14 -9.09 1.32 -4.52
C LEU A 14 -8.54 2.52 -3.72
N MET A 15 -8.58 2.45 -2.39
CA MET A 15 -7.99 3.45 -1.51
C MET A 15 -6.45 3.45 -1.53
N MET A 16 -5.80 2.37 -1.98
CA MET A 16 -4.32 2.30 -2.05
C MET A 16 -3.73 3.31 -3.03
N PHE A 17 -4.50 3.72 -4.05
CA PHE A 17 -4.07 4.76 -4.99
C PHE A 17 -4.03 6.15 -4.36
N GLY A 18 -4.58 6.31 -3.15
CA GLY A 18 -4.57 7.56 -2.40
C GLY A 18 -5.86 8.38 -2.56
N PRO A 19 -5.91 9.56 -1.94
CA PRO A 19 -7.07 10.44 -1.98
C PRO A 19 -7.33 10.96 -3.40
N PRO A 20 -8.54 11.52 -3.66
CA PRO A 20 -8.84 12.21 -4.90
C PRO A 20 -7.81 13.28 -5.21
N ASP A 21 -7.59 13.56 -6.49
CA ASP A 21 -6.60 14.56 -6.91
C ASP A 21 -6.92 15.94 -6.31
N SER A 22 -8.22 16.28 -6.18
CA SER A 22 -8.70 17.52 -5.56
C SER A 22 -8.36 17.67 -4.06
N ALA A 23 -8.04 16.57 -3.38
CA ALA A 23 -7.69 16.55 -1.96
C ALA A 23 -6.21 16.19 -1.72
N SER A 24 -5.41 15.98 -2.78
CA SER A 24 -4.01 15.56 -2.68
C SER A 24 -3.07 16.78 -2.55
N GLN A 25 -2.76 17.18 -1.32
CA GLN A 25 -1.87 18.33 -1.04
C GLN A 25 -0.42 18.21 -1.60
N HIS A 26 0.00 17.01 -2.01
CA HIS A 26 1.36 16.74 -2.52
C HIS A 26 1.43 16.48 -4.04
N SER A 27 0.30 16.54 -4.77
CA SER A 27 0.28 16.25 -6.21
C SER A 27 1.11 17.26 -7.00
N ASP A 28 0.99 18.54 -6.71
CA ASP A 28 1.52 19.60 -7.57
C ASP A 28 3.05 19.63 -7.60
N ALA A 29 3.69 19.44 -6.44
CA ALA A 29 5.15 19.34 -6.35
C ALA A 29 5.68 18.02 -6.91
N SER A 30 5.00 16.91 -6.63
CA SER A 30 5.43 15.57 -7.06
C SER A 30 5.30 15.37 -8.57
N THR A 31 4.27 15.95 -9.19
CA THR A 31 4.05 15.92 -10.64
C THR A 31 5.04 16.84 -11.35
N ARG A 32 5.32 18.04 -10.80
CA ARG A 32 6.29 18.98 -11.37
C ARG A 32 7.71 18.40 -11.47
N TRP A 33 8.11 17.61 -10.48
CA TRP A 33 9.41 16.91 -10.49
C TRP A 33 9.37 15.52 -11.13
N LYS A 34 8.24 15.13 -11.75
CA LYS A 34 8.03 13.82 -12.38
C LYS A 34 8.26 12.63 -11.43
N ILE A 35 8.09 12.84 -10.12
CA ILE A 35 8.07 11.78 -9.10
C ILE A 35 6.78 10.98 -9.25
N LYS A 36 5.64 11.66 -9.49
CA LYS A 36 4.39 11.05 -9.95
C LYS A 36 4.20 11.34 -11.45
N ARG A 37 4.05 10.28 -12.25
CA ARG A 37 3.79 10.39 -13.71
C ARG A 37 2.31 10.35 -14.07
N PHE A 38 1.49 9.79 -13.18
CA PHE A 38 0.06 9.69 -13.30
C PHE A 38 -0.56 10.16 -11.98
N SER A 39 -1.76 10.72 -12.08
CA SER A 39 -2.52 11.14 -10.91
C SER A 39 -3.04 9.93 -10.11
N ASN A 40 -3.54 10.17 -8.90
CA ASN A 40 -4.09 9.08 -8.09
C ASN A 40 -5.37 8.54 -8.76
N ASP A 41 -6.20 9.44 -9.28
CA ASP A 41 -7.47 9.09 -9.92
C ASP A 41 -7.24 8.39 -11.27
N GLU A 42 -6.24 8.82 -12.06
CA GLU A 42 -5.85 8.15 -13.31
C GLU A 42 -5.40 6.70 -13.08
N LEU A 43 -4.57 6.46 -12.06
CA LEU A 43 -4.12 5.10 -11.74
C LEU A 43 -5.27 4.23 -11.23
N ARG A 44 -6.17 4.81 -10.42
CA ARG A 44 -7.36 4.11 -9.95
C ARG A 44 -8.28 3.73 -11.10
N GLN A 45 -8.53 4.64 -12.04
CA GLN A 45 -9.36 4.36 -13.22
C GLN A 45 -8.79 3.21 -14.05
N LYS A 46 -7.48 3.28 -14.39
CA LYS A 46 -6.79 2.21 -15.12
C LYS A 46 -6.89 0.85 -14.43
N PHE A 47 -6.78 0.84 -13.09
CA PHE A 47 -6.93 -0.37 -12.31
C PHE A 47 -8.35 -0.95 -12.43
N ILE A 48 -9.39 -0.12 -12.30
CA ILE A 48 -10.78 -0.56 -12.41
C ILE A 48 -11.04 -1.12 -13.81
N ASP A 49 -10.65 -0.38 -14.86
CA ASP A 49 -10.87 -0.80 -16.25
C ASP A 49 -10.22 -2.14 -16.58
N ALA A 50 -9.03 -2.41 -16.01
CA ALA A 50 -8.35 -3.68 -16.18
C ALA A 50 -8.95 -4.80 -15.32
N THR A 51 -9.39 -4.50 -14.09
CA THR A 51 -9.73 -5.52 -13.08
C THR A 51 -11.20 -5.97 -13.16
N VAL A 52 -12.13 -5.08 -13.55
CA VAL A 52 -13.55 -5.44 -13.64
C VAL A 52 -13.79 -6.56 -14.67
N PRO A 53 -13.23 -6.52 -15.90
CA PRO A 53 -13.37 -7.62 -16.85
C PRO A 53 -12.76 -8.93 -16.34
N GLN A 54 -11.66 -8.88 -15.59
CA GLN A 54 -11.05 -10.07 -14.97
C GLN A 54 -11.96 -10.69 -13.91
N ALA A 55 -12.59 -9.86 -13.07
CA ALA A 55 -13.55 -10.33 -12.08
C ALA A 55 -14.77 -10.99 -12.75
N GLN A 56 -15.30 -10.36 -13.80
CA GLN A 56 -16.41 -10.91 -14.59
C GLN A 56 -16.04 -12.23 -15.27
N TYR A 57 -14.84 -12.34 -15.85
CA TYR A 57 -14.33 -13.58 -16.43
C TYR A 57 -14.28 -14.72 -15.40
N LEU A 58 -13.96 -14.41 -14.14
CA LEU A 58 -13.95 -15.35 -13.03
C LEU A 58 -15.35 -15.62 -12.43
N GLY A 59 -16.41 -15.03 -12.98
CA GLY A 59 -17.77 -15.14 -12.47
C GLY A 59 -18.01 -14.41 -11.14
N LEU A 60 -17.16 -13.44 -10.80
CA LEU A 60 -17.26 -12.63 -9.59
C LEU A 60 -18.05 -11.34 -9.84
N THR A 61 -18.76 -10.89 -8.82
CA THR A 61 -19.48 -9.61 -8.84
C THR A 61 -18.70 -8.54 -8.10
N ILE A 62 -18.55 -7.35 -8.67
CA ILE A 62 -17.95 -6.22 -7.97
C ILE A 62 -18.92 -5.73 -6.88
N PRO A 63 -18.46 -5.50 -5.62
CA PRO A 63 -19.29 -5.03 -4.52
C PRO A 63 -19.59 -3.53 -4.62
N ASP A 64 -20.06 -3.09 -5.78
CA ASP A 64 -20.42 -1.71 -6.09
C ASP A 64 -21.70 -1.66 -6.93
N PRO A 65 -22.86 -1.38 -6.33
CA PRO A 65 -24.13 -1.29 -7.05
C PRO A 65 -24.20 -0.16 -8.08
N LYS A 66 -23.29 0.83 -7.99
CA LYS A 66 -23.23 1.97 -8.92
C LYS A 66 -22.25 1.73 -10.06
N MET A 67 -21.58 0.58 -10.08
CA MET A 67 -20.62 0.23 -11.12
C MET A 67 -21.30 0.12 -12.48
N LYS A 68 -20.84 0.90 -13.46
CA LYS A 68 -21.38 0.90 -14.82
C LYS A 68 -20.27 1.11 -15.84
N GLN A 69 -20.33 0.36 -16.94
CA GLN A 69 -19.49 0.62 -18.11
C GLN A 69 -20.12 1.73 -18.95
N ASP A 70 -19.29 2.66 -19.42
CA ASP A 70 -19.69 3.66 -20.41
C ASP A 70 -19.54 3.14 -21.85
N GLU A 71 -19.91 3.97 -22.82
CA GLU A 71 -19.85 3.64 -24.25
C GLU A 71 -18.40 3.51 -24.77
N ASP A 72 -17.45 4.15 -24.09
CA ASP A 72 -16.02 4.16 -24.43
C ASP A 72 -15.26 2.96 -23.81
N GLY A 73 -15.94 2.16 -22.99
CA GLY A 73 -15.42 0.95 -22.37
C GLY A 73 -14.79 1.16 -20.98
N HIS A 74 -14.82 2.37 -20.43
CA HIS A 74 -14.39 2.66 -19.07
C HIS A 74 -15.47 2.30 -18.05
N TRP A 75 -15.03 1.94 -16.85
CA TRP A 75 -15.88 1.56 -15.74
C TRP A 75 -15.97 2.69 -14.71
N SER A 76 -17.17 3.23 -14.53
CA SER A 76 -17.48 4.23 -13.51
C SER A 76 -17.83 3.55 -12.18
N HIS A 77 -17.25 4.02 -11.07
CA HIS A 77 -17.44 3.45 -9.74
C HIS A 77 -18.22 4.39 -8.80
N GLY A 78 -18.84 3.83 -7.76
CA GLY A 78 -19.50 4.55 -6.68
C GLY A 78 -18.52 5.33 -5.78
N PRO A 79 -19.03 6.23 -4.92
CA PRO A 79 -18.18 7.03 -4.04
C PRO A 79 -17.42 6.13 -3.04
N ILE A 80 -16.12 6.38 -2.91
CA ILE A 80 -15.27 5.74 -1.90
C ILE A 80 -15.51 6.39 -0.53
N ASP A 81 -15.55 5.59 0.53
CA ASP A 81 -15.61 6.10 1.90
C ASP A 81 -14.23 6.69 2.32
N TRP A 82 -14.08 7.98 2.08
CA TRP A 82 -12.87 8.71 2.47
C TRP A 82 -12.75 8.94 3.98
N ASN A 83 -13.81 8.75 4.77
CA ASN A 83 -13.73 8.81 6.22
C ASN A 83 -13.06 7.54 6.77
N GLU A 84 -13.46 6.36 6.28
CA GLU A 84 -12.77 5.10 6.57
C GLU A 84 -11.27 5.20 6.22
N PHE A 85 -10.94 5.69 5.03
CA PHE A 85 -9.57 5.90 4.59
C PHE A 85 -8.74 6.72 5.60
N LYS A 86 -9.30 7.85 6.07
CA LYS A 86 -8.63 8.72 7.06
C LYS A 86 -8.43 8.01 8.39
N GLN A 87 -9.42 7.24 8.86
CA GLN A 87 -9.30 6.46 10.10
C GLN A 87 -8.21 5.40 10.01
N VAL A 88 -8.15 4.68 8.89
CA VAL A 88 -7.11 3.66 8.66
C VAL A 88 -5.73 4.29 8.65
N LEU A 89 -5.54 5.43 7.97
CA LEU A 89 -4.26 6.16 7.97
C LEU A 89 -3.88 6.70 9.35
N ALA A 90 -4.85 7.16 10.14
CA ALA A 90 -4.63 7.66 11.50
C ALA A 90 -4.30 6.54 12.51
N GLY A 91 -4.30 5.27 12.10
CA GLY A 91 -4.00 4.13 12.97
C GLY A 91 -5.22 3.51 13.66
N ASN A 92 -6.43 3.92 13.28
CA ASN A 92 -7.70 3.41 13.82
C ASN A 92 -8.35 2.35 12.92
N GLY A 93 -7.61 1.79 11.96
CA GLY A 93 -8.07 0.68 11.14
C GLY A 93 -7.97 -0.67 11.87
N PRO A 94 -8.49 -1.74 11.23
CA PRO A 94 -8.75 -3.02 11.90
C PRO A 94 -7.49 -3.70 12.44
N CYS A 95 -6.35 -3.55 11.78
CA CYS A 95 -5.11 -4.25 12.16
C CYS A 95 -3.94 -3.31 12.49
N ASN A 96 -4.14 -1.99 12.54
CA ASN A 96 -3.02 -1.05 12.67
C ASN A 96 -2.22 -1.28 13.97
N ARG A 97 -2.93 -1.48 15.09
CA ARG A 97 -2.32 -1.74 16.40
C ARG A 97 -1.54 -3.04 16.40
N ASP A 98 -2.12 -4.11 15.85
CA ASP A 98 -1.49 -5.43 15.79
C ASP A 98 -0.26 -5.44 14.88
N ARG A 99 -0.33 -4.78 13.72
CA ARG A 99 0.82 -4.62 12.80
C ARG A 99 1.98 -3.92 13.50
N MET A 100 1.70 -2.82 14.19
CA MET A 100 2.73 -2.07 14.92
C MET A 100 3.24 -2.85 16.13
N ALA A 101 2.39 -3.56 16.86
CA ALA A 101 2.79 -4.41 17.97
C ALA A 101 3.72 -5.55 17.49
N ALA A 102 3.34 -6.26 16.43
CA ALA A 102 4.15 -7.33 15.85
C ALA A 102 5.52 -6.80 15.38
N ARG A 103 5.56 -5.64 14.71
CA ARG A 103 6.82 -5.03 14.25
C ARG A 103 7.70 -4.58 15.42
N ARG A 104 7.12 -3.93 16.43
CA ARG A 104 7.85 -3.50 17.63
C ARG A 104 8.41 -4.70 18.41
N LYS A 105 7.60 -5.74 18.59
CA LYS A 105 8.01 -6.98 19.25
C LYS A 105 9.17 -7.65 18.52
N ALA A 106 9.04 -7.89 17.21
CA ALA A 106 10.11 -8.47 16.40
C ALA A 106 11.41 -7.64 16.46
N HIS A 107 11.29 -6.32 16.47
CA HIS A 107 12.44 -5.43 16.63
C HIS A 107 13.07 -5.53 18.02
N ALA A 108 12.27 -5.50 19.10
CA ALA A 108 12.75 -5.60 20.47
C ALA A 108 13.41 -6.96 20.75
N ASP A 109 12.72 -8.05 20.42
CA ASP A 109 13.21 -9.42 20.64
C ASP A 109 14.47 -9.71 19.80
N GLY A 110 14.58 -9.09 18.62
CA GLY A 110 15.76 -9.20 17.77
C GLY A 110 16.92 -8.27 18.15
N ALA A 111 16.86 -7.54 19.26
CA ALA A 111 17.91 -6.61 19.66
C ALA A 111 19.27 -7.29 19.82
N TRP A 112 19.31 -8.42 20.53
CA TRP A 112 20.53 -9.17 20.77
C TRP A 112 21.19 -9.65 19.47
N VAL A 113 20.42 -9.98 18.43
CA VAL A 113 20.95 -10.40 17.13
C VAL A 113 21.68 -9.24 16.46
N ARG A 114 21.09 -8.03 16.51
CA ARG A 114 21.69 -6.82 15.95
C ARG A 114 22.97 -6.44 16.71
N GLU A 115 22.94 -6.54 18.04
CA GLU A 115 24.11 -6.30 18.90
C GLU A 115 25.23 -7.31 18.64
N ALA A 116 24.90 -8.60 18.53
CA ALA A 116 25.85 -9.65 18.21
C ALA A 116 26.47 -9.45 16.83
N ALA A 117 25.66 -9.12 15.81
CA ALA A 117 26.14 -8.82 14.46
C ALA A 117 27.10 -7.61 14.46
N ALA A 118 26.75 -6.54 15.18
CA ALA A 118 27.59 -5.35 15.30
C ALA A 118 28.92 -5.66 15.99
N ALA A 119 28.90 -6.38 17.12
CA ALA A 119 30.11 -6.76 17.85
C ALA A 119 31.01 -7.70 17.01
N TYR A 120 30.43 -8.63 16.27
CA TYR A 120 31.18 -9.50 15.36
C TYR A 120 31.85 -8.71 14.23
N ALA A 121 31.11 -7.78 13.60
CA ALA A 121 31.65 -6.90 12.57
C ALA A 121 32.82 -6.04 13.09
N GLN A 122 32.69 -5.47 14.29
CA GLN A 122 33.78 -4.71 14.94
C GLN A 122 35.03 -5.56 15.15
N LYS A 123 34.89 -6.80 15.66
CA LYS A 123 36.04 -7.72 15.83
C LYS A 123 36.71 -8.05 14.50
N ARG A 124 35.92 -8.25 13.45
CA ARG A 124 36.46 -8.55 12.11
C ARG A 124 37.22 -7.36 11.52
N ASN A 125 36.69 -6.14 11.69
CA ASN A 125 37.36 -4.91 11.25
C ASN A 125 38.67 -4.67 12.01
N TYR A 126 38.69 -4.92 13.32
CA TYR A 126 39.91 -4.82 14.12
C TYR A 126 40.98 -5.82 13.66
N ARG A 127 40.60 -7.08 13.38
CA ARG A 127 41.55 -8.08 12.86
C ARG A 127 42.09 -7.70 11.48
N ALA A 128 41.25 -7.21 10.58
CA ALA A 128 41.66 -6.79 9.25
C ALA A 128 42.61 -5.58 9.28
N THR A 129 42.37 -4.62 10.17
CA THR A 129 43.25 -3.46 10.37
C THR A 129 44.57 -3.84 11.02
N ALA A 130 44.56 -4.75 12.01
CA ALA A 130 45.78 -5.28 12.62
C ALA A 130 46.66 -6.04 11.62
N GLN A 131 46.07 -6.85 10.74
CA GLN A 131 46.80 -7.55 9.67
C GLN A 131 47.34 -6.63 8.56
N ALA A 132 46.74 -5.46 8.35
CA ALA A 132 47.20 -4.50 7.35
C ALA A 132 48.30 -3.56 7.87
N ALA A 133 48.53 -3.53 9.18
CA ALA A 133 49.57 -2.74 9.83
C ALA A 133 50.88 -3.53 10.05
N GLU A 134 50.86 -4.83 9.77
CA GLU A 134 51.98 -5.77 9.80
C GLU A 134 52.54 -5.96 8.38
#